data_AF-A0A9P8RT94-F1
#
_entry.id   AF-A0A9P8RT94-F1
#
_cell.length_a   1.000
_cell.length_b   1.000
_cell.length_c   1.000
_cell.angle_alpha   90.00
_cell.angle_beta   90.00
_cell.angle_gamma   90.00
#
_symmetry.space_group_name_H-M   'P 1'
#
loop_
_entity.id
_entity.type
_entity.pdbx_description
1 polymer ?
#
loop_
_entity_poly.entity_id
_entity_poly.type
_entity_poly.pdbx_seq_one_letter_code
_entity_poly.pdbx_strand_id
1 'polypeptide(L)'
;MDKYRLVMPPLLFVVLAAPFWELAKAVFYWNRHVALAVYCGGIFGYICYDMTHYFLHHRSLPSYYRELKKYHLRHHYADYENGFGVTSRFWDRVFGTELERPKANKAA
;
A
#
# COMPACT_ATOMS: atom_id res chain seq x y z
N MET A 1 12.02 11.18 8.63
CA MET A 1 11.45 11.47 7.29
C MET A 1 10.45 12.60 7.42
N ASP A 2 10.28 13.37 6.35
CA ASP A 2 9.36 14.51 6.29
C ASP A 2 7.89 14.03 6.40
N LYS A 3 7.17 14.53 7.42
CA LYS A 3 5.79 14.13 7.71
C LYS A 3 4.79 14.68 6.70
N TYR A 4 5.13 15.73 5.97
CA TYR A 4 4.20 16.44 5.08
C TYR A 4 4.33 16.03 3.62
N ARG A 5 5.28 15.14 3.29
CA ARG A 5 5.59 14.70 1.92
C ARG A 5 5.61 13.17 1.81
N LEU A 6 4.56 12.54 2.32
CA LEU A 6 4.42 11.07 2.30
C LEU A 6 3.07 10.63 1.74
N VAL A 7 1.99 11.17 2.29
CA VAL A 7 0.63 10.89 1.78
C VAL A 7 0.40 11.62 0.47
N MET A 8 -0.46 11.06 -0.39
CA MET A 8 -0.73 11.72 -1.67
C MET A 8 -1.49 13.03 -1.43
N PRO A 9 -1.08 14.16 -2.04
CA PRO A 9 -1.90 15.35 -2.06
C PRO A 9 -3.26 15.07 -2.73
N PRO A 10 -4.39 15.57 -2.18
CA PRO A 10 -5.72 15.27 -2.71
C PRO A 10 -5.88 15.57 -4.20
N LEU A 11 -5.25 16.64 -4.69
CA LEU A 11 -5.29 16.99 -6.11
C LEU A 11 -4.67 15.90 -6.99
N LEU A 12 -3.48 15.40 -6.63
CA LEU A 12 -2.81 14.34 -7.38
C LEU A 12 -3.59 13.02 -7.27
N PHE A 13 -4.15 12.74 -6.10
CA PHE A 13 -5.01 11.58 -5.92
C PHE A 13 -6.24 11.60 -6.84
N VAL A 14 -6.95 12.74 -6.96
CA VAL A 14 -8.11 12.87 -7.85
C VAL A 14 -7.73 12.60 -9.31
N VAL A 15 -6.59 13.14 -9.77
CA VAL A 15 -6.09 12.91 -11.14
C VAL A 15 -5.83 11.43 -11.38
N LEU A 16 -5.19 10.74 -10.43
CA LEU A 16 -4.89 9.30 -10.55
C LEU A 16 -6.14 8.41 -10.36
N ALA A 17 -7.12 8.83 -9.57
CA ALA A 17 -8.36 8.10 -9.33
C ALA A 17 -9.38 8.23 -10.46
N ALA A 18 -9.41 9.36 -11.18
CA ALA A 18 -10.33 9.61 -12.28
C ALA A 18 -10.41 8.50 -13.34
N PRO A 19 -9.30 7.96 -13.90
CA PRO A 19 -9.38 6.87 -14.87
C PRO A 19 -10.00 5.59 -14.29
N PHE A 20 -9.87 5.33 -12.98
CA PHE A 20 -10.50 4.17 -12.34
C PHE A 20 -12.01 4.34 -12.20
N TRP A 21 -12.52 5.56 -12.14
CA TRP A 21 -13.97 5.80 -12.20
C TRP A 21 -14.52 5.44 -13.58
N GLU A 22 -13.85 5.87 -14.65
CA GLU A 22 -14.22 5.51 -16.01
C GLU A 22 -14.11 4.00 -16.23
N LEU A 23 -13.05 3.36 -15.71
CA LEU A 23 -12.90 1.90 -15.74
C LEU A 23 -14.04 1.19 -15.00
N ALA A 24 -14.42 1.65 -13.80
CA ALA A 24 -15.51 1.05 -13.05
C ALA A 24 -16.85 1.14 -13.81
N LYS A 25 -17.14 2.28 -14.44
CA LYS A 25 -18.33 2.42 -15.31
C LYS A 25 -18.25 1.53 -16.55
N ALA A 26 -17.07 1.37 -17.15
CA ALA A 26 -16.88 0.55 -18.34
C ALA A 26 -17.05 -0.95 -18.01
N VAL A 27 -16.44 -1.42 -16.93
CA VAL A 27 -16.50 -2.83 -16.50
C VAL A 27 -17.90 -3.18 -15.98
N PHE A 28 -18.53 -2.30 -15.20
CA PHE A 28 -19.85 -2.54 -14.60
C PHE A 28 -20.96 -1.73 -15.30
N TYR A 29 -20.89 -1.61 -16.62
CA TYR A 29 -21.80 -0.76 -17.41
C TYR A 29 -23.28 -1.13 -17.24
N TRP A 30 -23.57 -2.40 -16.95
CA TRP A 30 -24.92 -2.93 -16.76
C TRP A 30 -25.57 -2.50 -15.43
N ASN A 31 -24.79 -2.03 -14.45
CA ASN A 31 -25.34 -1.61 -13.15
C ASN A 31 -24.51 -0.50 -12.50
N ARG A 32 -25.06 0.72 -12.53
CA ARG A 32 -24.44 1.91 -11.95
C ARG A 32 -24.18 1.79 -10.43
N HIS A 33 -25.04 1.10 -9.68
CA HIS A 33 -24.85 0.94 -8.24
C HIS A 33 -23.66 0.05 -7.92
N VAL A 34 -23.43 -1.00 -8.73
CA VAL A 34 -22.24 -1.85 -8.60
C VAL A 34 -20.99 -1.07 -8.96
N ALA A 35 -21.00 -0.32 -10.07
CA ALA A 35 -19.88 0.54 -10.45
C ALA A 35 -19.51 1.53 -9.33
N LEU A 36 -20.51 2.17 -8.73
CA LEU A 36 -20.33 3.10 -7.61
C LEU A 36 -19.78 2.39 -6.37
N ALA A 37 -20.35 1.24 -5.99
CA ALA A 37 -19.91 0.49 -4.82
C ALA A 37 -18.45 0.03 -4.94
N VAL A 38 -18.05 -0.48 -6.10
CA VAL A 38 -16.66 -0.91 -6.36
C VAL A 38 -15.72 0.29 -6.32
N TYR A 39 -16.08 1.41 -6.95
CA TYR A 39 -15.25 2.62 -6.92
C TYR A 39 -15.07 3.13 -5.49
N CYS A 40 -16.16 3.29 -4.73
CA CYS A 40 -16.09 3.72 -3.33
C CYS A 40 -15.29 2.74 -2.46
N GLY A 41 -15.42 1.43 -2.68
CA GLY A 41 -14.60 0.41 -2.02
C GLY A 41 -13.11 0.55 -2.34
N GLY A 42 -12.77 0.84 -3.59
CA GLY A 42 -11.40 1.15 -4.02
C GLY A 42 -10.82 2.39 -3.35
N ILE A 43 -11.59 3.49 -3.30
CA ILE A 43 -11.19 4.72 -2.60
C ILE A 43 -10.99 4.45 -1.09
N PHE A 44 -11.89 3.70 -0.47
CA PHE A 44 -11.72 3.29 0.93
C PHE A 44 -10.44 2.47 1.15
N GLY A 45 -10.19 1.49 0.29
CA GLY A 45 -8.96 0.69 0.32
C GLY A 45 -7.69 1.56 0.16
N TYR A 46 -7.73 2.56 -0.72
CA TYR A 46 -6.66 3.54 -0.87
C TYR A 46 -6.42 4.35 0.41
N ILE A 47 -7.48 4.82 1.08
CA ILE A 47 -7.33 5.57 2.35
C ILE A 47 -6.69 4.66 3.41
N CYS A 48 -7.11 3.39 3.50
CA CYS A 48 -6.47 2.42 4.38
C CYS A 48 -4.99 2.24 4.04
N TYR A 49 -4.64 2.18 2.75
CA TYR A 49 -3.26 2.09 2.29
C TYR A 49 -2.43 3.31 2.73
N ASP A 50 -2.90 4.52 2.47
CA ASP A 50 -2.13 5.75 2.68
C ASP A 50 -1.95 6.04 4.18
N MET A 51 -2.98 5.78 4.98
CA MET A 51 -2.91 5.86 6.44
C MET A 51 -1.97 4.81 7.02
N THR A 52 -2.03 3.57 6.52
CA THR A 52 -1.09 2.51 6.92
C THR A 52 0.34 2.95 6.61
N HIS A 53 0.59 3.42 5.39
CA HIS A 53 1.90 3.91 4.97
C HIS A 53 2.43 4.99 5.90
N TYR A 54 1.61 6.00 6.20
CA TYR A 54 1.97 7.07 7.11
C TYR A 54 2.37 6.56 8.50
N PHE A 55 1.59 5.65 9.07
CA PHE A 55 1.85 5.12 10.40
C PHE A 55 3.06 4.20 10.47
N LEU A 56 3.35 3.44 9.41
CA LEU A 56 4.55 2.62 9.31
C LEU A 56 5.82 3.48 9.44
N HIS A 57 5.83 4.69 8.87
CA HIS A 57 6.95 5.61 9.01
C HIS A 57 7.00 6.37 10.34
N HIS A 58 5.84 6.78 10.87
CA HIS A 58 5.80 7.85 11.89
C HIS A 58 5.39 7.41 13.29
N ARG A 59 4.95 6.18 13.50
CA ARG A 59 4.46 5.71 14.82
C ARG A 59 5.12 4.42 15.26
N SER A 60 5.17 4.21 16.58
CA SER A 60 5.38 2.88 17.14
C SER A 60 4.07 2.11 17.04
N LEU A 61 4.10 0.94 16.41
CA LEU A 61 2.90 0.18 16.09
C LEU A 61 2.76 -1.05 16.98
N PRO A 62 1.53 -1.54 17.20
CA PRO A 62 1.27 -2.78 17.91
C PRO A 62 2.05 -3.97 17.34
N SER A 63 2.22 -5.02 18.14
CA SER A 63 3.00 -6.21 17.79
C SER A 63 2.60 -6.82 16.44
N TYR A 64 1.31 -6.85 16.13
CA TYR A 64 0.78 -7.41 14.88
C TYR A 64 1.09 -6.58 13.62
N TYR A 65 1.42 -5.29 13.76
CA TYR A 65 1.89 -4.43 12.65
C TYR A 65 3.41 -4.27 12.61
N ARG A 66 4.13 -4.70 13.65
CA ARG A 66 5.57 -4.48 13.77
C ARG A 66 6.37 -5.13 12.66
N GLU A 67 5.97 -6.32 12.21
CA GLU A 67 6.63 -7.01 11.10
C GLU A 67 6.35 -6.38 9.74
N LEU A 68 5.18 -5.75 9.56
CA LEU A 68 4.89 -4.94 8.37
C LEU A 68 5.73 -3.67 8.37
N LYS A 69 5.88 -3.01 9.53
CA LYS A 69 6.77 -1.84 9.69
C LYS A 69 8.20 -2.18 9.34
N LYS A 70 8.76 -3.25 9.89
CA LYS A 70 10.12 -3.69 9.57
C LYS A 70 10.28 -4.01 8.09
N TYR A 71 9.26 -4.62 7.46
CA TYR A 71 9.28 -4.93 6.04
C TYR A 71 9.34 -3.65 5.19
N HIS A 72 8.43 -2.72 5.42
CA HIS A 72 8.36 -1.45 4.71
C HIS A 72 9.60 -0.58 4.90
N LEU A 73 10.14 -0.53 6.12
CA LEU A 73 11.39 0.21 6.36
C LEU A 73 12.60 -0.45 5.67
N ARG A 74 12.62 -1.78 5.51
CA ARG A 74 13.66 -2.45 4.71
C ARG A 74 13.54 -2.14 3.22
N HIS A 75 12.33 -2.00 2.69
CA HIS A 75 12.14 -1.51 1.32
C HIS A 75 12.84 -0.14 1.13
N HIS A 76 12.64 0.80 2.05
CA HIS A 76 13.28 2.13 1.96
C HIS A 76 14.79 2.15 2.20
N TYR A 77 15.30 1.30 3.10
CA TYR A 77 16.67 1.42 3.60
C TYR A 77 17.63 0.29 3.20
N ALA A 78 17.13 -0.79 2.58
CA ALA A 78 17.95 -1.93 2.17
C ALA A 78 17.74 -2.30 0.70
N ASP A 79 16.50 -2.50 0.24
CA ASP A 79 16.21 -2.90 -1.14
C ASP A 79 14.87 -2.31 -1.60
N TYR A 80 14.94 -1.24 -2.40
CA TYR A 80 13.76 -0.56 -2.94
C TYR A 80 13.24 -1.20 -4.24
N GLU A 81 13.95 -2.19 -4.80
CA GLU A 81 13.55 -2.92 -6.00
C GLU A 81 12.63 -4.10 -5.68
N ASN A 82 12.43 -4.42 -4.39
CA ASN A 82 11.50 -5.43 -3.90
C ASN A 82 10.65 -4.88 -2.73
N GLY A 83 9.63 -5.62 -2.33
CA GLY A 83 8.78 -5.26 -1.19
C GLY A 83 7.83 -4.10 -1.45
N PHE A 84 7.16 -4.13 -2.60
CA PHE A 84 6.19 -3.11 -3.00
C PHE A 84 4.93 -3.10 -2.14
N GLY A 85 4.64 -4.21 -1.45
CA GLY A 85 3.46 -4.35 -0.60
C GLY A 85 3.53 -3.54 0.69
N VAL A 86 2.70 -2.51 0.81
CA VAL A 86 2.62 -1.65 2.01
C VAL A 86 1.56 -2.14 3.01
N THR A 87 0.38 -2.55 2.55
CA THR A 87 -0.71 -3.06 3.42
C THR A 87 -0.54 -4.53 3.74
N SER A 88 0.05 -5.30 2.83
CA SER A 88 0.38 -6.71 3.02
C SER A 88 1.46 -7.15 2.03
N ARG A 89 2.12 -8.27 2.33
CA ARG A 89 3.09 -8.93 1.44
C ARG A 89 2.45 -9.89 0.43
N PHE A 90 1.12 -9.93 0.37
CA PHE A 90 0.41 -10.95 -0.41
C PHE A 90 0.81 -10.90 -1.88
N TRP A 91 0.75 -9.72 -2.50
CA TRP A 91 1.11 -9.55 -3.90
C TRP A 91 2.62 -9.72 -4.15
N ASP A 92 3.47 -9.34 -3.19
CA ASP A 92 4.90 -9.62 -3.31
C ASP A 92 5.19 -11.12 -3.40
N ARG A 93 4.44 -11.97 -2.69
CA ARG A 93 4.58 -13.43 -2.82
C ARG A 93 4.05 -13.96 -4.14
N VAL A 94 2.91 -13.45 -4.59
CA VAL A 94 2.28 -13.87 -5.85
C VAL A 94 3.18 -13.55 -7.04
N PHE A 95 3.86 -12.39 -7.02
CA PHE A 95 4.69 -11.92 -8.12
C PHE A 95 6.20 -12.13 -7.91
N GLY A 96 6.62 -12.74 -6.80
CA GLY A 96 8.03 -13.08 -6.55
C GLY A 96 8.91 -11.88 -6.18
N THR A 97 8.35 -10.84 -5.57
CA THR A 97 9.04 -9.60 -5.15
C THR A 97 9.10 -9.46 -3.62
N GLU A 98 8.97 -10.55 -2.87
CA GLU A 98 9.07 -10.51 -1.39
C GLU A 98 10.52 -10.29 -0.97
N LEU A 99 10.76 -9.28 -0.11
CA LEU A 99 12.10 -9.01 0.43
C LEU A 99 12.68 -10.24 1.12
N GLU A 100 13.93 -10.59 0.76
CA GLU A 100 14.64 -11.68 1.39
C GLU A 100 14.65 -11.51 2.92
N ARG A 101 14.51 -12.63 3.63
CA ARG A 101 14.70 -12.59 5.09
C ARG A 101 16.18 -12.39 5.34
N PRO A 102 16.57 -11.49 6.27
CA PRO A 102 17.96 -11.38 6.66
C PRO A 102 18.43 -12.76 7.12
N LYS A 103 19.56 -13.22 6.58
CA LYS A 103 20.17 -14.46 7.07
C LYS A 103 20.36 -14.32 8.57
N ALA A 104 19.85 -15.27 9.35
CA ALA A 104 20.08 -15.29 10.78
C ALA A 104 21.59 -15.30 10.99
N ASN A 105 22.13 -14.28 11.66
CA ASN A 105 23.51 -14.34 12.11
C ASN A 105 23.61 -15.59 12.98
N LYS A 106 24.43 -16.56 12.56
CA LYS A 106 24.87 -17.62 13.45
C LYS A 106 25.53 -16.91 14.63
N ALA A 107 24.93 -17.01 15.81
CA ALA A 107 25.56 -16.51 17.03
C ALA A 107 26.95 -17.17 17.10
N ALA A 108 27.99 -16.33 17.15
CA ALA A 108 29.36 -16.76 17.42
C ALA A 108 29.51 -17.06 18.90
#